data_AF-A0A7Y5RT76-F1
#
_entry.id   AF-A0A7Y5RT76-F1
#
_cell.length_a   1.000
_cell.length_b   1.000
_cell.length_c   1.000
_cell.angle_alpha   90.00
_cell.angle_beta   90.00
_cell.angle_gamma   90.00
#
_symmetry.space_group_name_H-M   'P 1'
#
loop_
_entity.id
_entity.type
_entity.pdbx_description
1 polymer ?
#
loop_
_entity_poly.entity_id
_entity_poly.type
_entity_poly.pdbx_seq_one_letter_code
_entity_poly.pdbx_strand_id
1 'polypeptide(L)'
;MSKRVVLAGVILGISLVVLQSPTARADEPTFVDGRLVYPENGDIPRYLTPIEKQYLEEFGPFAPRGSDVPPSGPVHCVAEYEPMEGLLIAWEPWNSLIQTFLEQIGYHVTTTAASKLYVVVDSSTEATQASSALSAAGATMSRVQFVVRTTDTIWIRDYGPRYIYEGTCRAVVDHIYNRPRPNDDILPIYFAESVKHHALYNIPLIHGGGNFHLDALNRSYVTRLINNENPNYTEQQIYNLWLAFQNLSTTFFDPFPTSVDATQHIDMWMQVIADDKVVISDWPSNPGSVQDQICDNAATFMSTRGYTVYRTPARSVSGTHYTYTNVVMCNNIVLIPYYTNATVAPHNAQALAVWQSALPNKTIIQLDSQAIVPSAGVMHCIVMHVPAHLGGANPTAYLKNYRGGQTLQPGQQITINWISDDDVGVSNVDIRLSTNGGASYPTIIVAATPDDGAHTWTVPDIYTTQARIRVIARDTGGRLGFDSSDSDIIINGTPPVIAGDMNCDGALNSADVAPFALALTDPAAYGLAYPGCNLSRGDMNGDTLVDGSDVIGFIDALYP
;
A
#
# COMPACT_ATOMS: atom_id res chain seq x y z
N MET A 1 18.64 38.11 77.94
CA MET A 1 19.39 36.83 77.95
C MET A 1 18.43 35.70 77.71
N SER A 2 18.33 35.21 76.46
CA SER A 2 17.59 34.00 76.11
C SER A 2 18.50 33.18 75.20
N LYS A 3 18.81 31.96 75.63
CA LYS A 3 19.81 31.07 75.02
C LYS A 3 19.25 30.49 73.72
N ARG A 4 19.97 30.71 72.62
CA ARG A 4 19.75 30.05 71.33
C ARG A 4 20.09 28.55 71.47
N VAL A 5 19.12 27.70 71.17
CA VAL A 5 19.35 26.27 70.92
C VAL A 5 19.68 26.10 69.45
N VAL A 6 20.84 25.51 69.18
CA VAL A 6 21.35 25.19 67.84
C VAL A 6 20.69 23.89 67.38
N LEU A 7 19.90 23.96 66.31
CA LEU A 7 19.39 22.79 65.61
C LEU A 7 20.42 22.40 64.54
N ALA A 8 21.13 21.29 64.75
CA ALA A 8 22.06 20.73 63.77
C ALA A 8 21.25 20.07 62.64
N GLY A 9 21.21 20.71 61.47
CA GLY A 9 20.67 20.14 60.25
C GLY A 9 21.68 19.17 59.64
N VAL A 10 21.30 17.89 59.53
CA VAL A 10 22.02 16.88 58.75
C VAL A 10 21.81 17.22 57.27
N ILE A 11 22.87 17.71 56.62
CA ILE A 11 22.93 17.84 55.16
C ILE A 11 23.14 16.43 54.60
N LEU A 12 22.07 15.76 54.17
CA LEU A 12 22.19 14.63 53.26
C LEU A 12 22.67 15.17 51.92
N GLY A 13 23.97 15.00 51.64
CA GLY A 13 24.52 15.20 50.31
C GLY A 13 23.89 14.20 49.35
N ILE A 14 22.94 14.67 48.56
CA ILE A 14 22.50 13.97 47.35
C ILE A 14 23.70 14.03 46.41
N SER A 15 24.48 12.94 46.36
CA SER A 15 25.38 12.71 45.24
C SER A 15 24.51 12.60 43.99
N LEU A 16 24.44 13.69 43.22
CA LEU A 16 24.06 13.64 41.82
C LEU A 16 25.03 12.67 41.16
N VAL A 17 24.61 11.42 40.98
CA VAL A 17 25.20 10.57 39.95
C VAL A 17 24.77 11.22 38.66
N VAL A 18 25.63 12.11 38.14
CA VAL A 18 25.61 12.45 36.73
C VAL A 18 25.89 11.13 36.03
N LEU A 19 24.82 10.44 35.63
CA LEU A 19 24.90 9.47 34.54
C LEU A 19 25.58 10.25 33.42
N GLN A 20 26.81 9.88 33.08
CA GLN A 20 27.41 10.36 31.85
C GLN A 20 26.40 10.07 30.76
N SER A 21 25.82 11.14 30.20
CA SER A 21 25.10 11.07 28.95
C SER A 21 25.96 10.22 27.99
N PRO A 22 25.38 9.26 27.26
CA PRO A 22 26.13 8.65 26.16
C PRO A 22 26.72 9.80 25.36
N THR A 23 28.04 9.81 25.19
CA THR A 23 28.75 10.87 24.46
C THR A 23 27.98 11.12 23.18
N ALA A 24 27.46 12.34 23.00
CA ALA A 24 26.68 12.72 21.84
C ALA A 24 27.40 12.24 20.59
N ARG A 25 26.70 11.52 19.71
CA ARG A 25 27.32 11.12 18.43
C ARG A 25 27.69 12.40 17.68
N ALA A 26 28.81 12.39 16.95
CA ALA A 26 29.28 13.57 16.23
C ALA A 26 28.24 14.13 15.25
N ASP A 27 27.31 13.27 14.81
CA ASP A 27 26.32 13.55 13.77
C ASP A 27 24.88 13.57 14.32
N GLU A 28 24.67 13.90 15.61
CA GLU A 28 23.30 14.08 16.13
C GLU A 28 22.56 15.24 15.43
N PRO A 29 21.22 15.15 15.26
CA PRO A 29 20.46 16.24 14.68
C PRO A 29 20.57 17.47 15.56
N THR A 30 20.54 18.65 14.94
CA THR A 30 20.62 19.92 15.64
C THR A 30 19.26 20.59 15.73
N PHE A 31 19.10 21.44 16.74
CA PHE A 31 17.88 22.21 16.92
C PHE A 31 18.07 23.64 16.40
N VAL A 32 17.38 23.98 15.31
CA VAL A 32 17.44 25.30 14.66
C VAL A 32 16.02 25.82 14.47
N ASP A 33 15.72 26.99 15.04
CA ASP A 33 14.44 27.69 14.91
C ASP A 33 13.18 26.82 15.18
N GLY A 34 13.23 25.98 16.23
CA GLY A 34 12.08 25.13 16.59
C GLY A 34 11.97 23.84 15.78
N ARG A 35 12.97 23.51 14.97
CA ARG A 35 12.97 22.34 14.07
C ARG A 35 14.24 21.51 14.24
N LEU A 36 14.10 20.21 14.04
CA LEU A 36 15.25 19.32 13.89
C LEU A 36 15.84 19.49 12.49
N VAL A 37 17.16 19.62 12.45
CA VAL A 37 17.95 19.65 11.21
C VAL A 37 18.92 18.49 11.27
N TYR A 38 18.78 17.57 10.32
CA TYR A 38 19.62 16.39 10.21
C TYR A 38 20.88 16.71 9.39
N PRO A 39 22.06 16.24 9.81
CA PRO A 39 23.26 16.38 9.01
C PRO A 39 23.24 15.43 7.82
N GLU A 40 23.64 15.95 6.66
CA GLU A 40 23.92 15.19 5.44
C GLU A 40 24.87 14.03 5.75
N ASN A 41 24.51 12.80 5.34
CA ASN A 41 25.30 11.59 5.59
C ASN A 41 25.65 11.39 7.09
N GLY A 42 24.74 11.78 7.99
CA GLY A 42 24.91 11.54 9.43
C GLY A 42 24.68 10.09 9.82
N ASP A 43 25.47 9.57 10.77
CA ASP A 43 25.17 8.27 11.39
C ASP A 43 24.02 8.40 12.40
N ILE A 44 22.81 8.59 11.87
CA ILE A 44 21.58 8.66 12.65
C ILE A 44 21.10 7.23 12.90
N PRO A 45 21.09 6.75 14.14
CA PRO A 45 20.66 5.39 14.43
C PRO A 45 19.16 5.22 14.18
N ARG A 46 18.71 3.97 14.07
CA ARG A 46 17.27 3.70 14.00
C ARG A 46 16.59 4.24 15.27
N TYR A 47 17.09 3.91 16.46
CA TYR A 47 16.49 4.38 17.71
C TYR A 47 16.56 5.91 17.84
N LEU A 48 15.69 6.50 18.68
CA LEU A 48 15.71 7.94 18.94
C LEU A 48 17.04 8.37 19.58
N THR A 49 17.70 9.34 18.96
CA THR A 49 18.85 10.08 19.51
C THR A 49 18.43 10.86 20.77
N PRO A 50 19.39 11.26 21.63
CA PRO A 50 19.12 12.13 22.77
C PRO A 50 18.38 13.43 22.38
N ILE A 51 18.78 14.08 21.27
CA ILE A 51 18.14 15.32 20.80
C ILE A 51 16.71 15.07 20.29
N GLU A 52 16.45 13.99 19.55
CA GLU A 52 15.09 13.65 19.12
C GLU A 52 14.18 13.36 20.33
N LYS A 53 14.68 12.72 21.39
CA LYS A 53 13.92 12.52 22.63
C LYS A 53 13.57 13.84 23.30
N GLN A 54 14.55 14.73 23.44
CA GLN A 54 14.32 16.06 23.99
C GLN A 54 13.29 16.84 23.16
N TYR A 55 13.37 16.75 21.83
CA TYR A 55 12.39 17.38 20.94
C TYR A 55 10.96 16.86 21.20
N LEU A 56 10.79 15.55 21.31
CA LEU A 56 9.47 14.95 21.60
C LEU A 56 8.95 15.31 23.00
N GLU A 57 9.83 15.46 23.99
CA GLU A 57 9.47 15.93 25.33
C GLU A 57 9.00 17.39 25.33
N GLU A 58 9.58 18.24 24.48
CA GLU A 58 9.27 19.67 24.39
C GLU A 58 8.06 19.97 23.50
N PHE A 59 7.95 19.31 22.35
CA PHE A 59 6.94 19.63 21.31
C PHE A 59 5.79 18.62 21.23
N GLY A 60 5.86 17.52 21.99
CA GLY A 60 4.86 16.46 21.98
C GLY A 60 5.03 15.47 20.82
N PRO A 61 4.18 14.44 20.77
CA PRO A 61 4.27 13.39 19.76
C PRO A 61 3.85 13.90 18.37
N PHE A 62 4.04 13.04 17.38
CA PHE A 62 3.73 13.28 15.97
C PHE A 62 2.32 13.83 15.77
N ALA A 63 2.18 14.87 14.92
CA ALA A 63 0.89 15.42 14.59
C ALA A 63 0.05 14.38 13.85
N PRO A 64 -1.24 14.19 14.19
CA PRO A 64 -2.09 13.25 13.48
C PRO A 64 -2.19 13.65 12.00
N ARG A 65 -1.80 12.75 11.09
CA ARG A 65 -2.26 12.79 9.71
C ARG A 65 -3.72 12.31 9.69
N GLY A 66 -4.56 12.97 8.90
CA GLY A 66 -5.97 12.59 8.76
C GLY A 66 -6.09 11.12 8.32
N SER A 67 -7.19 10.47 8.71
CA SER A 67 -7.52 9.16 8.17
C SER A 67 -8.28 9.33 6.87
N ASP A 68 -7.85 8.63 5.82
CA ASP A 68 -8.66 8.50 4.62
C ASP A 68 -9.76 7.45 4.82
N VAL A 69 -10.67 7.37 3.84
CA VAL A 69 -11.56 6.22 3.70
C VAL A 69 -10.71 5.04 3.21
N PRO A 70 -10.82 3.83 3.81
CA PRO A 70 -10.10 2.65 3.32
C PRO A 70 -10.41 2.35 1.84
N PRO A 71 -9.54 1.59 1.15
CA PRO A 71 -9.81 1.11 -0.20
C PRO A 71 -11.18 0.41 -0.26
N SER A 72 -11.94 0.65 -1.33
CA SER A 72 -13.29 0.10 -1.49
C SER A 72 -13.31 -1.22 -2.26
N GLY A 73 -12.21 -1.55 -2.95
CA GLY A 73 -12.08 -2.78 -3.72
C GLY A 73 -11.49 -3.98 -2.99
N PRO A 74 -11.32 -5.10 -3.72
CA PRO A 74 -10.53 -6.23 -3.24
C PRO A 74 -9.11 -5.75 -2.93
N VAL A 75 -8.64 -6.00 -1.71
CA VAL A 75 -7.31 -5.59 -1.25
C VAL A 75 -6.42 -6.81 -1.06
N HIS A 76 -5.21 -6.73 -1.61
CA HIS A 76 -4.11 -7.68 -1.37
C HIS A 76 -2.86 -6.92 -0.90
N CYS A 77 -2.43 -7.14 0.34
CA CYS A 77 -1.18 -6.56 0.83
C CYS A 77 -0.03 -7.51 0.46
N VAL A 78 0.99 -6.96 -0.22
CA VAL A 78 1.99 -7.79 -0.89
C VAL A 78 3.07 -8.27 0.07
N ALA A 79 3.29 -9.59 0.12
CA ALA A 79 4.37 -10.20 0.89
C ALA A 79 5.72 -10.10 0.15
N GLU A 80 6.81 -10.04 0.89
CA GLU A 80 8.14 -9.70 0.35
C GLU A 80 8.74 -10.76 -0.59
N TYR A 81 8.23 -11.99 -0.53
CA TYR A 81 8.66 -13.08 -1.41
C TYR A 81 7.80 -13.20 -2.69
N GLU A 82 6.73 -12.40 -2.81
CA GLU A 82 5.97 -12.27 -4.05
C GLU A 82 6.80 -11.55 -5.13
N PRO A 83 6.38 -11.58 -6.41
CA PRO A 83 7.10 -10.89 -7.49
C PRO A 83 7.26 -9.39 -7.24
N MET A 84 8.51 -8.92 -7.32
CA MET A 84 8.89 -7.52 -7.10
C MET A 84 9.34 -6.86 -8.40
N GLU A 85 8.85 -5.65 -8.66
CA GLU A 85 9.41 -4.78 -9.71
C GLU A 85 10.83 -4.35 -9.33
N GLY A 86 11.04 -4.05 -8.05
CA GLY A 86 12.29 -3.52 -7.57
C GLY A 86 12.31 -3.25 -6.09
N LEU A 87 13.41 -2.63 -5.67
CA LEU A 87 13.63 -2.17 -4.30
C LEU A 87 13.89 -0.66 -4.31
N LEU A 88 13.52 0.00 -3.22
CA LEU A 88 13.74 1.40 -2.95
C LEU A 88 14.72 1.53 -1.77
N ILE A 89 15.76 2.34 -1.95
CA ILE A 89 16.76 2.66 -0.92
C ILE A 89 16.89 4.19 -0.78
N ALA A 90 17.25 4.67 0.41
CA ALA A 90 17.76 6.02 0.60
C ALA A 90 19.28 5.99 0.58
N TRP A 91 19.90 6.85 -0.23
CA TRP A 91 21.35 6.92 -0.37
C TRP A 91 21.92 7.85 0.69
N GLU A 92 22.15 7.32 1.89
CA GLU A 92 22.62 8.10 3.05
C GLU A 92 23.89 7.48 3.68
N PRO A 93 24.99 7.27 2.93
CA PRO A 93 26.18 6.64 3.47
C PRO A 93 27.03 7.57 4.36
N TRP A 94 26.98 7.36 5.68
CA TRP A 94 27.83 8.10 6.63
C TRP A 94 29.30 7.70 6.66
N ASN A 95 29.68 6.60 5.98
CA ASN A 95 31.07 6.21 5.77
C ASN A 95 31.20 5.27 4.56
N SER A 96 32.45 4.99 4.17
CA SER A 96 32.76 4.15 3.00
C SER A 96 32.30 2.69 3.12
N LEU A 97 32.18 2.14 4.33
CA LEU A 97 31.67 0.78 4.53
C LEU A 97 30.17 0.71 4.27
N ILE A 98 29.41 1.71 4.70
CA ILE A 98 27.97 1.83 4.40
C ILE A 98 27.74 2.12 2.92
N GLN A 99 28.58 2.96 2.31
CA GLN A 99 28.54 3.16 0.86
C GLN A 99 28.75 1.83 0.11
N THR A 100 29.79 1.08 0.47
CA THR A 100 30.07 -0.25 -0.11
C THR A 100 28.87 -1.20 0.08
N PHE A 101 28.20 -1.12 1.22
CA PHE A 101 27.02 -1.92 1.52
C PHE A 101 25.84 -1.60 0.59
N LEU A 102 25.52 -0.32 0.40
CA LEU A 102 24.51 0.14 -0.55
C LEU A 102 24.86 -0.23 -2.01
N GLU A 103 26.14 -0.11 -2.37
CA GLU A 103 26.66 -0.52 -3.68
C GLU A 103 26.44 -2.03 -3.93
N GLN A 104 26.71 -2.88 -2.94
CA GLN A 104 26.50 -4.33 -3.03
C GLN A 104 25.02 -4.69 -3.15
N ILE A 105 24.14 -4.03 -2.39
CA ILE A 105 22.68 -4.18 -2.56
C ILE A 105 22.30 -3.80 -3.99
N GLY A 106 22.72 -2.62 -4.46
CA GLY A 106 22.40 -2.15 -5.81
C GLY A 106 22.93 -3.05 -6.92
N TYR A 107 24.14 -3.58 -6.76
CA TYR A 107 24.72 -4.57 -7.67
C TYR A 107 23.83 -5.81 -7.76
N HIS A 108 23.54 -6.49 -6.64
CA HIS A 108 22.82 -7.75 -6.66
C HIS A 108 21.37 -7.60 -7.09
N VAL A 109 20.70 -6.52 -6.72
CA VAL A 109 19.33 -6.22 -7.13
C VAL A 109 19.24 -6.01 -8.64
N THR A 110 20.13 -5.19 -9.20
CA THR A 110 20.07 -4.84 -10.63
C THR A 110 20.63 -5.93 -11.54
N THR A 111 21.55 -6.77 -11.04
CA THR A 111 22.20 -7.84 -11.83
C THR A 111 21.59 -9.21 -11.56
N THR A 112 21.68 -9.69 -10.31
CA THR A 112 21.34 -11.07 -9.94
C THR A 112 19.82 -11.25 -9.85
N ALA A 113 19.12 -10.26 -9.27
CA ALA A 113 17.66 -10.23 -9.23
C ALA A 113 17.01 -9.75 -10.53
N ALA A 114 17.80 -9.05 -11.37
CA ALA A 114 17.34 -8.39 -12.58
C ALA A 114 16.16 -7.42 -12.34
N SER A 115 16.10 -6.82 -11.15
CA SER A 115 15.03 -5.94 -10.69
C SER A 115 15.44 -4.47 -10.76
N LYS A 116 14.46 -3.56 -10.70
CA LYS A 116 14.73 -2.12 -10.58
C LYS A 116 15.30 -1.78 -9.20
N LEU A 117 16.15 -0.76 -9.17
CA LEU A 117 16.61 -0.12 -7.94
C LEU A 117 16.22 1.36 -8.00
N TYR A 118 15.34 1.78 -7.11
CA TYR A 118 15.01 3.17 -6.88
C TYR A 118 15.94 3.71 -5.80
N VAL A 119 16.66 4.78 -6.11
CA VAL A 119 17.66 5.39 -5.22
C VAL A 119 17.22 6.80 -4.91
N VAL A 120 16.77 7.02 -3.68
CA VAL A 120 16.43 8.35 -3.16
C VAL A 120 17.71 9.07 -2.79
N VAL A 121 17.84 10.31 -3.24
CA VAL A 121 19.00 11.18 -3.07
C VAL A 121 18.53 12.60 -2.81
N ASP A 122 19.29 13.36 -2.05
CA ASP A 122 18.96 14.70 -1.60
C ASP A 122 19.08 15.74 -2.71
N SER A 123 19.93 15.45 -3.70
CA SER A 123 20.20 16.39 -4.80
C SER A 123 20.61 15.70 -6.10
N SER A 124 20.52 16.44 -7.21
CA SER A 124 21.04 15.97 -8.50
C SER A 124 22.57 15.77 -8.50
N THR A 125 23.29 16.49 -7.64
CA THR A 125 24.73 16.30 -7.45
C THR A 125 25.00 14.94 -6.81
N GLU A 126 24.27 14.62 -5.74
CA GLU A 126 24.37 13.32 -5.09
C GLU A 126 23.92 12.18 -6.03
N ALA A 127 22.86 12.38 -6.82
CA ALA A 127 22.46 11.43 -7.86
C ALA A 127 23.62 11.06 -8.78
N THR A 128 24.46 12.04 -9.16
CA THR A 128 25.63 11.82 -10.01
C THR A 128 26.73 11.02 -9.29
N GLN A 129 26.92 11.27 -7.99
CA GLN A 129 27.88 10.55 -7.15
C GLN A 129 27.45 9.09 -6.93
N ALA A 130 26.20 8.88 -6.50
CA ALA A 130 25.60 7.56 -6.34
C ALA A 130 25.60 6.76 -7.65
N SER A 131 25.29 7.41 -8.79
CA SER A 131 25.38 6.80 -10.12
C SER A 131 26.79 6.31 -10.46
N SER A 132 27.80 7.13 -10.14
CA SER A 132 29.20 6.77 -10.37
C SER A 132 29.64 5.60 -9.48
N ALA A 133 29.24 5.61 -8.21
CA ALA A 133 29.51 4.55 -7.24
C ALA A 133 28.86 3.21 -7.65
N LEU A 134 27.56 3.21 -7.96
CA LEU A 134 26.83 2.03 -8.41
C LEU A 134 27.37 1.47 -9.72
N SER A 135 27.70 2.34 -10.69
CA SER A 135 28.33 1.93 -11.94
C SER A 135 29.70 1.29 -11.72
N ALA A 136 30.53 1.87 -10.85
CA ALA A 136 31.83 1.32 -10.49
C ALA A 136 31.72 -0.04 -9.77
N ALA A 137 30.69 -0.23 -8.94
CA ALA A 137 30.36 -1.51 -8.32
C ALA A 137 29.80 -2.56 -9.31
N GLY A 138 29.51 -2.17 -10.55
CA GLY A 138 29.04 -3.06 -11.62
C GLY A 138 27.51 -3.21 -11.67
N ALA A 139 26.75 -2.32 -11.04
CA ALA A 139 25.29 -2.33 -11.14
C ALA A 139 24.82 -2.14 -12.60
N THR A 140 23.67 -2.75 -12.94
CA THR A 140 23.05 -2.54 -14.26
C THR A 140 22.30 -1.22 -14.24
N MET A 141 22.95 -0.14 -14.67
CA MET A 141 22.42 1.23 -14.57
C MET A 141 21.11 1.47 -15.33
N SER A 142 20.78 0.67 -16.36
CA SER A 142 19.47 0.75 -17.03
C SER A 142 18.30 0.29 -16.15
N ARG A 143 18.57 -0.29 -14.97
CA ARG A 143 17.59 -0.66 -13.95
C ARG A 143 17.66 0.26 -12.71
N VAL A 144 18.53 1.27 -12.72
CA VAL A 144 18.63 2.24 -11.62
C VAL A 144 17.82 3.48 -11.97
N GLN A 145 16.95 3.91 -11.05
CA GLN A 145 16.17 5.13 -11.17
C GLN A 145 16.42 6.02 -9.94
N PHE A 146 16.89 7.24 -10.17
CA PHE A 146 17.08 8.21 -9.10
C PHE A 146 15.80 8.98 -8.79
N VAL A 147 15.55 9.21 -7.51
CA VAL A 147 14.45 10.02 -6.98
C VAL A 147 15.08 11.16 -6.18
N VAL A 148 15.04 12.38 -6.71
CA VAL A 148 15.64 13.54 -6.03
C VAL A 148 14.65 14.07 -5.00
N ARG A 149 14.84 13.68 -3.75
CA ARG A 149 14.01 14.05 -2.60
C ARG A 149 14.84 13.91 -1.34
N THR A 150 14.93 14.98 -0.56
CA THR A 150 15.61 14.97 0.74
C THR A 150 15.02 13.90 1.66
N THR A 151 15.89 13.10 2.27
CA THR A 151 15.58 12.22 3.40
C THR A 151 16.29 12.69 4.67
N ASP A 152 15.81 12.26 5.83
CA ASP A 152 16.53 12.50 7.09
C ASP A 152 17.46 11.33 7.43
N THR A 153 17.09 10.10 7.03
CA THR A 153 17.84 8.90 7.39
C THR A 153 17.76 7.75 6.37
N ILE A 154 18.71 6.81 6.46
CA ILE A 154 18.79 5.60 5.63
C ILE A 154 17.64 4.60 5.83
N TRP A 155 16.85 4.70 6.91
CA TRP A 155 15.97 3.65 7.43
C TRP A 155 14.64 3.51 6.68
N ILE A 156 14.69 3.50 5.35
CA ILE A 156 13.52 3.58 4.45
C ILE A 156 12.51 2.44 4.59
N ARG A 157 12.88 1.33 5.23
CA ARG A 157 11.90 0.30 5.61
C ARG A 157 10.80 0.86 6.50
N ASP A 158 11.18 1.76 7.39
CA ASP A 158 10.28 2.20 8.43
C ASP A 158 9.27 3.23 7.95
N TYR A 159 9.70 4.09 7.03
CA TYR A 159 8.90 5.21 6.53
C TYR A 159 8.53 5.07 5.06
N GLY A 160 9.04 4.10 4.32
CA GLY A 160 8.82 3.96 2.87
C GLY A 160 7.38 3.56 2.49
N PRO A 161 7.02 3.66 1.19
CA PRO A 161 5.66 3.41 0.72
C PRO A 161 5.27 1.94 0.87
N ARG A 162 4.28 1.65 1.72
CA ARG A 162 3.76 0.28 1.91
C ARG A 162 2.70 -0.03 0.87
N TYR A 163 2.97 -1.04 0.06
CA TYR A 163 2.12 -1.37 -1.08
C TYR A 163 0.98 -2.34 -0.75
N ILE A 164 -0.16 -2.09 -1.38
CA ILE A 164 -1.25 -3.03 -1.60
C ILE A 164 -1.57 -3.07 -3.10
N TYR A 165 -2.34 -4.06 -3.53
CA TYR A 165 -3.19 -3.93 -4.71
C TYR A 165 -4.63 -3.66 -4.29
N GLU A 166 -5.27 -2.72 -4.96
CA GLU A 166 -6.73 -2.56 -4.96
C GLU A 166 -7.25 -2.98 -6.35
N GLY A 167 -7.96 -4.10 -6.39
CA GLY A 167 -8.19 -4.81 -7.65
C GLY A 167 -6.86 -5.28 -8.24
N THR A 168 -6.49 -4.75 -9.41
CA THR A 168 -5.21 -5.05 -10.08
C THR A 168 -4.20 -3.90 -10.03
N CYS A 169 -4.59 -2.74 -9.49
CA CYS A 169 -3.76 -1.54 -9.46
C CYS A 169 -2.97 -1.48 -8.15
N ARG A 170 -1.69 -1.11 -8.22
CA ARG A 170 -0.91 -0.81 -7.01
C ARG A 170 -1.41 0.48 -6.35
N ALA A 171 -1.48 0.45 -5.03
CA ALA A 171 -1.73 1.61 -4.19
C ALA A 171 -0.79 1.59 -2.97
N VAL A 172 -0.62 2.74 -2.34
CA VAL A 172 0.21 2.93 -1.15
C VAL A 172 -0.70 3.18 0.05
N VAL A 173 -0.46 2.45 1.14
CA VAL A 173 -1.02 2.74 2.46
C VAL A 173 0.07 3.37 3.31
N ASP A 174 -0.10 4.65 3.63
CA ASP A 174 0.88 5.44 4.36
C ASP A 174 0.43 5.69 5.80
N HIS A 175 1.40 5.72 6.71
CA HIS A 175 1.22 5.84 8.15
C HIS A 175 2.17 6.89 8.71
N ILE A 176 1.89 7.41 9.89
CA ILE A 176 2.78 8.39 10.53
C ILE A 176 4.03 7.66 11.03
N TYR A 177 5.19 8.06 10.55
CA TYR A 177 6.47 7.53 10.99
C TYR A 177 6.69 7.87 12.47
N ASN A 178 7.03 6.85 13.24
CA ASN A 178 7.28 6.93 14.69
C ASN A 178 8.60 7.66 15.06
N ARG A 179 9.11 8.56 14.23
CA ARG A 179 10.31 9.38 14.47
C ARG A 179 10.06 10.82 14.07
N PRO A 180 10.70 11.81 14.73
CA PRO A 180 10.54 13.22 14.40
C PRO A 180 11.42 13.58 13.19
N ARG A 181 11.28 12.80 12.11
CA ARG A 181 12.03 12.83 10.86
C ARG A 181 11.05 13.20 9.75
N PRO A 182 10.75 14.50 9.57
CA PRO A 182 9.66 14.95 8.73
C PRO A 182 9.92 14.74 7.23
N ASN A 183 11.18 14.69 6.78
CA ASN A 183 11.49 14.43 5.36
C ASN A 183 11.29 12.95 5.04
N ASP A 184 11.66 12.07 5.97
CA ASP A 184 11.36 10.62 5.90
C ASP A 184 9.84 10.39 5.85
N ASP A 185 9.09 11.02 6.76
CA ASP A 185 7.63 10.84 6.94
C ASP A 185 6.80 11.17 5.68
N ILE A 186 7.29 12.08 4.83
CA ILE A 186 6.59 12.53 3.63
C ILE A 186 7.09 11.88 2.34
N LEU A 187 8.10 11.00 2.41
CA LEU A 187 8.62 10.32 1.22
C LEU A 187 7.56 9.44 0.52
N PRO A 188 6.73 8.64 1.22
CA PRO A 188 5.71 7.81 0.58
C PRO A 188 4.73 8.61 -0.27
N ILE A 189 4.31 9.77 0.23
CA ILE A 189 3.39 10.69 -0.46
C ILE A 189 4.03 11.14 -1.78
N TYR A 190 5.28 11.64 -1.72
CA TYR A 190 5.99 12.06 -2.92
C TYR A 190 6.21 10.91 -3.91
N PHE A 191 6.59 9.73 -3.43
CA PHE A 191 6.82 8.57 -4.28
C PHE A 191 5.52 8.09 -4.96
N ALA A 192 4.42 8.01 -4.21
CA ALA A 192 3.12 7.62 -4.74
C ALA A 192 2.59 8.64 -5.75
N GLU A 193 2.54 9.92 -5.40
CA GLU A 193 1.84 10.94 -6.20
C GLU A 193 2.70 11.50 -7.34
N SER A 194 4.01 11.68 -7.13
CA SER A 194 4.89 12.39 -8.07
C SER A 194 5.80 11.47 -8.89
N VAL A 195 6.10 10.26 -8.39
CA VAL A 195 7.01 9.32 -9.09
C VAL A 195 6.24 8.21 -9.78
N LYS A 196 5.25 7.63 -9.09
CA LYS A 196 4.53 6.45 -9.57
C LYS A 196 3.09 6.72 -10.01
N HIS A 197 2.51 7.84 -9.59
CA HIS A 197 1.09 8.19 -9.80
C HIS A 197 0.13 7.09 -9.30
N HIS A 198 0.46 6.47 -8.16
CA HIS A 198 -0.38 5.46 -7.52
C HIS A 198 -1.34 6.11 -6.51
N ALA A 199 -2.48 5.48 -6.29
CA ALA A 199 -3.39 5.89 -5.22
C ALA A 199 -2.73 5.80 -3.84
N LEU A 200 -3.08 6.72 -2.96
CA LEU A 200 -2.55 6.85 -1.61
C LEU A 200 -3.69 6.80 -0.59
N TYR A 201 -3.49 6.07 0.50
CA TYR A 201 -4.42 5.94 1.62
C TYR A 201 -3.68 6.17 2.93
N ASN A 202 -4.10 7.16 3.72
CA ASN A 202 -3.54 7.41 5.04
C ASN A 202 -4.26 6.55 6.09
N ILE A 203 -3.54 5.57 6.65
CA ILE A 203 -3.99 4.79 7.82
C ILE A 203 -3.64 5.57 9.10
N PRO A 204 -4.57 5.74 10.06
CA PRO A 204 -4.36 6.59 11.23
C PRO A 204 -3.59 5.86 12.34
N LEU A 205 -2.44 5.30 12.00
CA LEU A 205 -1.51 4.65 12.92
C LEU A 205 -0.16 5.35 12.90
N ILE A 206 0.48 5.42 14.08
CA ILE A 206 1.91 5.70 14.21
C ILE A 206 2.64 4.35 14.15
N HIS A 207 3.62 4.19 13.29
CA HIS A 207 4.29 2.89 13.10
C HIS A 207 5.73 3.10 12.61
N GLY A 208 6.61 2.16 12.92
CA GLY A 208 7.87 1.96 12.22
C GLY A 208 7.76 0.70 11.38
N GLY A 209 7.77 0.84 10.06
CA GLY A 209 7.51 -0.21 9.08
C GLY A 209 8.28 -1.53 9.23
N GLY A 210 9.44 -1.58 9.89
CA GLY A 210 10.13 -2.83 10.22
C GLY A 210 9.42 -3.70 11.28
N ASN A 211 8.49 -3.13 12.06
CA ASN A 211 7.63 -3.91 12.95
C ASN A 211 6.41 -4.49 12.20
N PHE A 212 6.65 -5.18 11.09
CA PHE A 212 5.61 -5.71 10.21
C PHE A 212 6.14 -6.81 9.28
N HIS A 213 5.56 -8.00 9.37
CA HIS A 213 5.69 -9.05 8.36
C HIS A 213 4.34 -9.66 8.02
N LEU A 214 4.25 -10.25 6.83
CA LEU A 214 3.03 -10.87 6.33
C LEU A 214 3.34 -12.02 5.37
N ASP A 215 2.33 -12.81 5.09
CA ASP A 215 2.29 -13.73 3.96
C ASP A 215 1.29 -13.29 2.88
N ALA A 216 1.25 -14.03 1.77
CA ALA A 216 0.33 -13.75 0.67
C ALA A 216 -1.11 -14.24 0.96
N LEU A 217 -1.36 -14.85 2.12
CA LEU A 217 -2.66 -15.36 2.55
C LEU A 217 -3.33 -14.43 3.59
N ASN A 218 -2.96 -13.15 3.58
CA ASN A 218 -3.54 -12.10 4.42
C ASN A 218 -3.30 -12.27 5.93
N ARG A 219 -2.30 -13.08 6.34
CA ARG A 219 -1.87 -13.16 7.74
C ARG A 219 -0.68 -12.24 7.95
N SER A 220 -0.73 -11.42 8.99
CA SER A 220 0.38 -10.54 9.36
C SER A 220 0.79 -10.72 10.82
N TYR A 221 2.01 -10.25 11.11
CA TYR A 221 2.72 -10.47 12.36
C TYR A 221 3.45 -9.20 12.75
N VAL A 222 3.25 -8.77 13.99
CA VAL A 222 3.87 -7.57 14.57
C VAL A 222 4.24 -7.84 16.02
N THR A 223 5.13 -7.03 16.60
CA THR A 223 5.23 -6.93 18.06
C THR A 223 4.24 -5.90 18.60
N ARG A 224 3.89 -6.01 19.88
CA ARG A 224 3.06 -5.03 20.61
C ARG A 224 3.72 -3.65 20.78
N LEU A 225 4.87 -3.40 20.16
CA LEU A 225 5.36 -2.03 19.98
C LEU A 225 4.29 -1.13 19.36
N ILE A 226 3.50 -1.65 18.40
CA ILE A 226 2.42 -0.88 17.77
C ILE A 226 1.39 -0.38 18.80
N ASN A 227 1.09 -1.15 19.84
CA ASN A 227 0.18 -0.73 20.91
C ASN A 227 0.77 0.41 21.75
N ASN A 228 2.07 0.33 22.04
CA ASN A 228 2.78 1.36 22.81
C ASN A 228 2.85 2.69 22.05
N GLU A 229 2.97 2.62 20.72
CA GLU A 229 3.03 3.78 19.82
C GLU A 229 1.64 4.41 19.59
N ASN A 230 0.57 3.65 19.84
CA ASN A 230 -0.80 4.04 19.58
C ASN A 230 -1.70 3.89 20.83
N PRO A 231 -1.37 4.55 21.95
CA PRO A 231 -2.07 4.34 23.24
C PRO A 231 -3.55 4.76 23.22
N ASN A 232 -3.97 5.53 22.21
CA ASN A 232 -5.36 5.94 22.00
C ASN A 232 -6.21 4.87 21.30
N TYR A 233 -5.60 3.78 20.81
CA TYR A 233 -6.28 2.65 20.21
C TYR A 233 -6.10 1.39 21.06
N THR A 234 -7.17 0.59 21.16
CA THR A 234 -7.10 -0.79 21.65
C THR A 234 -6.44 -1.70 20.61
N GLU A 235 -5.88 -2.84 21.03
CA GLU A 235 -5.31 -3.84 20.10
C GLU A 235 -6.32 -4.26 19.01
N GLN A 236 -7.61 -4.37 19.38
CA GLN A 236 -8.68 -4.71 18.44
C GLN A 236 -8.96 -3.58 17.42
N GLN A 237 -8.84 -2.31 17.82
CA GLN A 237 -8.99 -1.19 16.88
C GLN A 237 -7.82 -1.14 15.89
N ILE A 238 -6.59 -1.37 16.36
CA ILE A 238 -5.40 -1.48 15.51
C ILE A 238 -5.59 -2.64 14.51
N TYR A 239 -6.04 -3.80 14.98
CA TYR A 239 -6.40 -4.94 14.11
C TYR A 239 -7.43 -4.54 13.05
N ASN A 240 -8.52 -3.87 13.45
CA ASN A 240 -9.58 -3.48 12.51
C ASN A 240 -9.09 -2.47 11.46
N LEU A 241 -8.15 -1.59 11.81
CA LEU A 241 -7.55 -0.64 10.86
C LEU A 241 -6.72 -1.38 9.80
N TRP A 242 -5.85 -2.31 10.18
CA TRP A 242 -5.12 -3.11 9.20
C TRP A 242 -6.02 -4.03 8.38
N LEU A 243 -7.09 -4.57 8.97
CA LEU A 243 -8.08 -5.32 8.22
C LEU A 243 -8.77 -4.44 7.17
N ALA A 244 -9.16 -3.21 7.52
CA ALA A 244 -9.86 -2.33 6.60
C ALA A 244 -8.96 -1.77 5.47
N PHE A 245 -7.73 -1.36 5.80
CA PHE A 245 -6.84 -0.71 4.83
C PHE A 245 -5.98 -1.68 4.03
N GLN A 246 -5.66 -2.84 4.60
CA GLN A 246 -4.68 -3.77 4.03
C GLN A 246 -5.19 -5.20 3.95
N ASN A 247 -6.43 -5.47 4.39
CA ASN A 247 -7.04 -6.80 4.41
C ASN A 247 -6.22 -7.83 5.21
N LEU A 248 -5.66 -7.42 6.35
CA LEU A 248 -4.77 -8.28 7.15
C LEU A 248 -5.41 -8.77 8.45
N SER A 249 -5.26 -10.07 8.71
CA SER A 249 -5.52 -10.71 9.99
C SER A 249 -4.24 -10.73 10.83
N THR A 250 -4.05 -9.71 11.66
CA THR A 250 -2.80 -9.50 12.41
C THR A 250 -2.69 -10.33 13.70
N THR A 251 -1.52 -10.93 13.92
CA THR A 251 -1.08 -11.55 15.18
C THR A 251 -0.07 -10.65 15.89
N PHE A 252 -0.23 -10.49 17.21
CA PHE A 252 0.61 -9.64 18.06
C PHE A 252 1.50 -10.48 18.98
N PHE A 253 2.81 -10.38 18.81
CA PHE A 253 3.83 -10.97 19.68
C PHE A 253 4.35 -9.95 20.70
N ASP A 254 4.99 -10.44 21.77
CA ASP A 254 5.66 -9.56 22.71
C ASP A 254 6.97 -9.02 22.12
N PRO A 255 7.29 -7.74 22.32
CA PRO A 255 8.56 -7.18 21.88
C PRO A 255 9.73 -7.65 22.77
N PHE A 256 10.94 -7.66 22.22
CA PHE A 256 12.14 -7.83 23.04
C PHE A 256 12.31 -6.66 24.04
N PRO A 257 13.02 -6.89 25.16
CA PRO A 257 13.49 -5.78 25.99
C PRO A 257 14.36 -4.81 25.18
N THR A 258 14.19 -3.51 25.38
CA THR A 258 14.98 -2.48 24.66
C THR A 258 16.48 -2.55 24.93
N SER A 259 16.90 -3.21 26.02
CA SER A 259 18.31 -3.50 26.33
C SER A 259 18.90 -4.63 25.47
N VAL A 260 18.06 -5.47 24.86
CA VAL A 260 18.47 -6.51 23.92
C VAL A 260 18.38 -5.99 22.50
N ASP A 261 17.26 -5.35 22.17
CA ASP A 261 16.99 -4.73 20.88
C ASP A 261 16.20 -3.43 21.07
N ALA A 262 16.87 -2.30 20.85
CA ALA A 262 16.30 -0.98 21.03
C ALA A 262 15.16 -0.65 20.04
N THR A 263 15.03 -1.40 18.94
CA THR A 263 13.95 -1.19 17.97
C THR A 263 12.64 -1.81 18.38
N GLN A 264 12.69 -2.96 19.07
CA GLN A 264 11.57 -3.84 19.35
C GLN A 264 10.81 -4.34 18.10
N HIS A 265 11.43 -4.26 16.92
CA HIS A 265 10.83 -4.67 15.66
C HIS A 265 10.80 -6.18 15.48
N ILE A 266 9.82 -6.65 14.71
CA ILE A 266 9.68 -8.07 14.38
C ILE A 266 10.73 -8.54 13.35
N ASP A 267 11.09 -7.69 12.38
CA ASP A 267 12.09 -8.01 11.35
C ASP A 267 13.50 -8.30 11.90
N MET A 268 13.76 -7.85 13.12
CA MET A 268 14.99 -8.13 13.83
C MET A 268 15.07 -9.57 14.36
N TRP A 269 13.97 -10.33 14.41
CA TRP A 269 14.00 -11.70 14.94
C TRP A 269 13.07 -12.72 14.28
N MET A 270 12.23 -12.31 13.33
CA MET A 270 11.37 -13.19 12.54
C MET A 270 11.31 -12.67 11.10
N GLN A 271 11.41 -13.58 10.12
CA GLN A 271 11.12 -13.30 8.71
C GLN A 271 10.16 -14.36 8.17
N VAL A 272 9.00 -13.93 7.65
CA VAL A 272 8.10 -14.80 6.89
C VAL A 272 8.64 -14.91 5.46
N ILE A 273 8.83 -16.12 4.96
CA ILE A 273 9.58 -16.39 3.70
C ILE A 273 8.78 -17.18 2.66
N ALA A 274 7.59 -17.68 3.03
CA ALA A 274 6.57 -18.26 2.16
C ALA A 274 5.24 -18.33 2.94
N ASP A 275 4.16 -18.77 2.28
CA ASP A 275 2.86 -19.00 2.91
C ASP A 275 2.89 -20.06 4.04
N ASP A 276 3.91 -20.92 4.04
CA ASP A 276 4.08 -22.04 4.96
C ASP A 276 5.50 -22.12 5.55
N LYS A 277 6.31 -21.06 5.45
CA LYS A 277 7.69 -21.06 5.98
C LYS A 277 8.05 -19.74 6.66
N VAL A 278 8.75 -19.87 7.78
CA VAL A 278 9.24 -18.74 8.58
C VAL A 278 10.63 -19.05 9.12
N VAL A 279 11.50 -18.04 9.16
CA VAL A 279 12.79 -18.08 9.86
C VAL A 279 12.66 -17.26 11.13
N ILE A 280 13.01 -17.84 12.29
CA ILE A 280 12.95 -17.17 13.58
C ILE A 280 14.32 -17.28 14.25
N SER A 281 14.77 -16.20 14.87
CA SER A 281 15.98 -16.18 15.68
C SER A 281 15.94 -17.23 16.80
N ASP A 282 17.11 -17.73 17.16
CA ASP A 282 17.36 -18.69 18.23
C ASP A 282 18.49 -18.17 19.11
N TRP A 283 18.38 -18.28 20.44
CA TRP A 283 19.35 -17.68 21.37
C TRP A 283 20.16 -18.73 22.14
N PRO A 284 20.97 -19.57 21.48
CA PRO A 284 21.67 -20.68 22.13
C PRO A 284 22.71 -20.23 23.17
N SER A 285 23.17 -18.98 23.10
CA SER A 285 24.08 -18.38 24.10
C SER A 285 23.34 -17.80 25.31
N ASN A 286 22.02 -17.68 25.27
CA ASN A 286 21.18 -17.08 26.31
C ASN A 286 19.88 -17.87 26.53
N PRO A 287 19.95 -19.21 26.72
CA PRO A 287 18.75 -20.03 26.85
C PRO A 287 17.90 -19.61 28.04
N GLY A 288 16.58 -19.56 27.87
CA GLY A 288 15.61 -19.16 28.87
C GLY A 288 15.56 -17.65 29.17
N SER A 289 16.32 -16.83 28.45
CA SER A 289 16.16 -15.37 28.50
C SER A 289 14.80 -14.93 27.94
N VAL A 290 14.39 -13.67 28.17
CA VAL A 290 13.08 -13.17 27.71
C VAL A 290 12.95 -13.26 26.19
N GLN A 291 13.98 -12.82 25.46
CA GLN A 291 14.01 -12.87 24.00
C GLN A 291 14.02 -14.31 23.44
N ASP A 292 14.66 -15.24 24.14
CA ASP A 292 14.66 -16.66 23.79
C ASP A 292 13.26 -17.25 23.93
N GLN A 293 12.60 -17.01 25.06
CA GLN A 293 11.22 -17.45 25.28
C GLN A 293 10.24 -16.86 24.27
N ILE A 294 10.40 -15.58 23.90
CA ILE A 294 9.59 -14.95 22.85
C ILE A 294 9.78 -15.69 21.52
N CYS A 295 11.02 -15.94 21.11
CA CYS A 295 11.34 -16.67 19.90
C CYS A 295 10.80 -18.11 19.91
N ASP A 296 10.88 -18.82 21.03
CA ASP A 296 10.42 -20.21 21.17
C ASP A 296 8.89 -20.32 21.15
N ASN A 297 8.21 -19.39 21.83
CA ASN A 297 6.76 -19.29 21.80
C ASN A 297 6.26 -18.96 20.39
N ALA A 298 6.94 -18.04 19.70
CA ALA A 298 6.63 -17.70 18.31
C ALA A 298 6.85 -18.89 17.37
N ALA A 299 7.95 -19.64 17.51
CA ALA A 299 8.19 -20.86 16.73
C ALA A 299 7.11 -21.92 16.97
N THR A 300 6.74 -22.15 18.22
CA THR A 300 5.66 -23.09 18.56
C THR A 300 4.35 -22.66 17.91
N PHE A 301 3.97 -21.39 18.09
CA PHE A 301 2.76 -20.81 17.50
C PHE A 301 2.73 -20.98 15.97
N MET A 302 3.80 -20.58 15.28
CA MET A 302 3.89 -20.68 13.82
C MET A 302 3.78 -22.13 13.35
N SER A 303 4.45 -23.06 14.04
CA SER A 303 4.34 -24.49 13.74
C SER A 303 2.91 -25.01 13.90
N THR A 304 2.19 -24.61 14.96
CA THR A 304 0.76 -24.98 15.13
C THR A 304 -0.16 -24.41 14.05
N ARG A 305 0.27 -23.34 13.36
CA ARG A 305 -0.44 -22.73 12.23
C ARG A 305 -0.06 -23.36 10.88
N GLY A 306 0.74 -24.43 10.89
CA GLY A 306 1.15 -25.18 9.71
C GLY A 306 2.43 -24.67 9.04
N TYR A 307 3.17 -23.75 9.68
CA TYR A 307 4.45 -23.31 9.13
C TYR A 307 5.57 -24.31 9.42
N THR A 308 6.44 -24.50 8.45
CA THR A 308 7.79 -25.01 8.67
C THR A 308 8.64 -23.90 9.27
N VAL A 309 9.11 -24.10 10.50
CA VAL A 309 9.92 -23.12 11.22
C VAL A 309 11.40 -23.46 11.09
N TYR A 310 12.17 -22.52 10.55
CA TYR A 310 13.63 -22.56 10.50
C TYR A 310 14.20 -21.68 11.62
N ARG A 311 15.31 -22.11 12.22
CA ARG A 311 15.92 -21.43 13.37
C ARG A 311 17.33 -20.97 13.02
N THR A 312 17.61 -19.67 13.18
CA THR A 312 18.93 -19.08 12.91
C THR A 312 19.50 -18.47 14.19
N PRO A 313 20.81 -18.59 14.49
CA PRO A 313 21.36 -18.06 15.74
C PRO A 313 21.20 -16.53 15.82
N ALA A 314 21.04 -16.00 17.02
CA ALA A 314 21.08 -14.57 17.32
C ALA A 314 21.95 -14.32 18.56
N ARG A 315 22.55 -13.12 18.62
CA ARG A 315 23.49 -12.74 19.68
C ARG A 315 23.26 -11.29 20.10
N SER A 316 23.43 -11.00 21.39
CA SER A 316 23.54 -9.62 21.88
C SER A 316 24.92 -9.43 22.48
N VAL A 317 25.68 -8.45 21.97
CA VAL A 317 27.03 -8.13 22.44
C VAL A 317 27.09 -6.64 22.72
N SER A 318 27.31 -6.28 23.99
CA SER A 318 27.40 -4.88 24.42
C SER A 318 26.20 -4.01 24.01
N GLY A 319 24.99 -4.57 24.03
CA GLY A 319 23.75 -3.86 23.65
C GLY A 319 23.45 -3.85 22.15
N THR A 320 24.33 -4.39 21.29
CA THR A 320 24.05 -4.57 19.86
C THR A 320 23.41 -5.94 19.60
N HIS A 321 22.24 -5.94 18.96
CA HIS A 321 21.56 -7.15 18.49
C HIS A 321 22.12 -7.59 17.12
N TYR A 322 22.89 -8.66 17.10
CA TYR A 322 23.36 -9.32 15.89
C TYR A 322 22.34 -10.39 15.47
N THR A 323 21.61 -10.11 14.39
CA THR A 323 20.52 -10.93 13.87
C THR A 323 20.83 -11.47 12.48
N TYR A 324 20.30 -12.63 12.13
CA TYR A 324 20.34 -13.16 10.76
C TYR A 324 18.95 -13.29 10.14
N THR A 325 17.93 -12.65 10.73
CA THR A 325 16.57 -12.57 10.15
C THR A 325 16.32 -11.26 9.42
N ASN A 326 17.12 -10.23 9.67
CA ASN A 326 16.99 -8.92 9.01
C ASN A 326 17.62 -8.99 7.60
N VAL A 327 16.89 -9.63 6.69
CA VAL A 327 17.32 -10.01 5.33
C VAL A 327 16.54 -9.25 4.26
N VAL A 328 17.02 -9.29 3.02
CA VAL A 328 16.29 -8.74 1.87
C VAL A 328 16.01 -9.85 0.86
N MET A 329 14.74 -10.08 0.56
CA MET A 329 14.34 -10.97 -0.52
C MET A 329 13.97 -10.13 -1.74
N CYS A 330 14.42 -10.50 -2.93
CA CYS A 330 13.95 -9.85 -4.15
C CYS A 330 13.97 -10.86 -5.27
N ASN A 331 12.79 -11.26 -5.74
CA ASN A 331 12.65 -12.27 -6.79
C ASN A 331 13.47 -13.53 -6.48
N ASN A 332 14.52 -13.84 -7.23
CA ASN A 332 15.34 -15.05 -7.08
C ASN A 332 16.49 -14.93 -6.05
N ILE A 333 16.72 -13.77 -5.40
CA ILE A 333 17.80 -13.61 -4.43
C ILE A 333 17.30 -13.46 -2.99
N VAL A 334 18.18 -13.81 -2.04
CA VAL A 334 18.07 -13.45 -0.62
C VAL A 334 19.43 -12.94 -0.15
N LEU A 335 19.48 -11.68 0.27
CA LEU A 335 20.64 -11.06 0.88
C LEU A 335 20.57 -11.28 2.40
N ILE A 336 21.58 -11.94 2.97
CA ILE A 336 21.64 -12.24 4.40
C ILE A 336 22.90 -11.63 5.02
N PRO A 337 22.88 -11.24 6.30
CA PRO A 337 24.06 -10.65 6.94
C PRO A 337 25.15 -11.69 7.21
N TYR A 338 26.39 -11.23 7.16
CA TYR A 338 27.49 -11.83 7.91
C TYR A 338 28.18 -10.76 8.76
N TYR A 339 28.86 -11.19 9.82
CA TYR A 339 29.52 -10.32 10.77
C TYR A 339 30.98 -10.69 10.98
N THR A 340 31.82 -9.68 11.23
CA THR A 340 33.26 -9.86 11.50
C THR A 340 33.61 -9.78 12.99
N ASN A 341 32.65 -9.41 13.86
CA ASN A 341 32.81 -9.49 15.31
C ASN A 341 33.24 -10.89 15.72
N ALA A 342 34.38 -11.00 16.40
CA ALA A 342 35.03 -12.29 16.72
C ALA A 342 34.13 -13.29 17.46
N THR A 343 33.15 -12.80 18.21
CA THR A 343 32.25 -13.64 19.00
C THR A 343 30.96 -14.01 18.26
N VAL A 344 30.65 -13.31 17.16
CA VAL A 344 29.47 -13.54 16.32
C VAL A 344 29.84 -14.29 15.04
N ALA A 345 30.98 -13.96 14.43
CA ALA A 345 31.47 -14.53 13.18
C ALA A 345 31.45 -16.07 13.11
N PRO A 346 31.70 -16.84 14.20
CA PRO A 346 31.55 -18.30 14.17
C PRO A 346 30.15 -18.81 13.79
N HIS A 347 29.12 -17.97 13.90
CA HIS A 347 27.73 -18.32 13.60
C HIS A 347 27.32 -18.04 12.15
N ASN A 348 28.15 -17.32 11.37
CA ASN A 348 27.85 -16.96 9.96
C ASN A 348 27.57 -18.20 9.11
N ALA A 349 28.37 -19.26 9.26
CA ALA A 349 28.22 -20.50 8.48
C ALA A 349 26.94 -21.27 8.83
N GLN A 350 26.55 -21.27 10.11
CA GLN A 350 25.29 -21.87 10.56
C GLN A 350 24.10 -21.11 9.97
N ALA A 351 24.10 -19.78 10.06
CA ALA A 351 23.04 -18.95 9.50
C ALA A 351 22.89 -19.15 7.98
N LEU A 352 24.01 -19.17 7.24
CA LEU A 352 24.00 -19.44 5.80
C LEU A 352 23.35 -20.80 5.48
N ALA A 353 23.71 -21.86 6.20
CA ALA A 353 23.15 -23.19 5.98
C ALA A 353 21.64 -23.25 6.25
N VAL A 354 21.16 -22.53 7.28
CA VAL A 354 19.72 -22.41 7.57
C VAL A 354 18.98 -21.76 6.39
N TRP A 355 19.48 -20.63 5.89
CA TRP A 355 18.87 -19.92 4.77
C TRP A 355 18.89 -20.71 3.46
N GLN A 356 19.99 -21.40 3.17
CA GLN A 356 20.10 -22.30 2.01
C GLN A 356 19.11 -23.47 2.10
N SER A 357 18.91 -24.02 3.31
CA SER A 357 17.91 -25.07 3.52
C SER A 357 16.48 -24.56 3.43
N ALA A 358 16.21 -23.34 3.90
CA ALA A 358 14.87 -22.76 3.92
C ALA A 358 14.37 -22.43 2.51
N LEU A 359 15.27 -21.93 1.66
CA LEU A 359 14.98 -21.42 0.32
C LEU A 359 15.94 -22.02 -0.73
N PRO A 360 15.89 -23.35 -0.98
CA PRO A 360 16.84 -24.03 -1.87
C PRO A 360 16.78 -23.59 -3.34
N ASN A 361 15.70 -22.92 -3.74
CA ASN A 361 15.48 -22.42 -5.11
C ASN A 361 15.88 -20.94 -5.27
N LYS A 362 16.42 -20.30 -4.23
CA LYS A 362 16.88 -18.91 -4.27
C LYS A 362 18.40 -18.86 -4.20
N THR A 363 18.99 -17.80 -4.75
CA THR A 363 20.41 -17.49 -4.60
C THR A 363 20.63 -16.76 -3.28
N ILE A 364 21.24 -17.43 -2.30
CA ILE A 364 21.55 -16.84 -0.98
C ILE A 364 22.93 -16.16 -1.05
N ILE A 365 22.99 -14.87 -0.70
CA ILE A 365 24.19 -14.04 -0.79
C ILE A 365 24.46 -13.40 0.57
N GLN A 366 25.68 -13.54 1.09
CA GLN A 366 26.06 -12.90 2.34
C GLN A 366 26.69 -11.52 2.09
N LEU A 367 26.24 -10.48 2.80
CA LEU A 367 26.87 -9.14 2.76
C LEU A 367 27.39 -8.73 4.14
N ASP A 368 28.50 -7.98 4.16
CA ASP A 368 29.13 -7.52 5.39
C ASP A 368 28.23 -6.51 6.09
N SER A 369 27.68 -6.91 7.22
CA SER A 369 26.73 -6.10 7.98
C SER A 369 27.33 -5.55 9.26
N GLN A 370 28.64 -5.70 9.46
CA GLN A 370 29.29 -5.31 10.71
C GLN A 370 29.21 -3.79 10.95
N ALA A 371 29.30 -2.99 9.90
CA ALA A 371 29.32 -1.52 10.01
C ALA A 371 27.94 -0.95 10.38
N ILE A 372 26.85 -1.59 9.94
CA ILE A 372 25.49 -1.07 10.13
C ILE A 372 24.82 -1.55 11.42
N VAL A 373 25.10 -2.78 11.85
CA VAL A 373 24.39 -3.41 12.98
C VAL A 373 24.46 -2.64 14.32
N PRO A 374 25.54 -1.90 14.66
CA PRO A 374 25.56 -1.09 15.88
C PRO A 374 24.50 0.03 15.91
N SER A 375 24.01 0.48 14.74
CA SER A 375 22.98 1.51 14.61
C SER A 375 21.54 0.95 14.76
N ALA A 376 21.42 -0.29 15.25
CA ALA A 376 20.19 -1.01 15.56
C ALA A 376 19.29 -1.33 14.35
N GLY A 377 19.92 -1.69 13.22
CA GLY A 377 19.26 -2.18 12.02
C GLY A 377 20.26 -2.86 11.08
N VAL A 378 19.78 -3.63 10.11
CA VAL A 378 20.64 -4.33 9.13
C VAL A 378 20.15 -4.07 7.69
N MET A 379 19.99 -5.10 6.84
CA MET A 379 19.63 -4.91 5.43
C MET A 379 18.16 -4.60 5.24
N HIS A 380 17.29 -5.33 5.94
CA HIS A 380 15.85 -5.18 5.78
C HIS A 380 15.40 -3.77 6.15
N CYS A 381 16.04 -3.17 7.18
CA CYS A 381 15.75 -1.84 7.68
C CYS A 381 16.06 -0.70 6.70
N ILE A 382 16.86 -0.94 5.66
CA ILE A 382 17.32 0.10 4.70
C ILE A 382 16.81 -0.14 3.27
N VAL A 383 15.82 -1.02 3.12
CA VAL A 383 15.22 -1.38 1.84
C VAL A 383 13.71 -1.36 1.99
N MET A 384 13.01 -0.86 0.97
CA MET A 384 11.57 -1.00 0.82
C MET A 384 11.21 -1.68 -0.51
N HIS A 385 10.21 -2.54 -0.49
CA HIS A 385 9.81 -3.31 -1.67
C HIS A 385 8.84 -2.51 -2.56
N VAL A 386 9.01 -2.62 -3.88
CA VAL A 386 8.04 -2.16 -4.88
C VAL A 386 7.54 -3.40 -5.64
N PRO A 387 6.27 -3.79 -5.47
CA PRO A 387 5.75 -5.01 -6.06
C PRO A 387 5.56 -4.88 -7.58
N ALA A 388 5.59 -6.02 -8.27
CA ALA A 388 5.43 -6.08 -9.71
C ALA A 388 4.08 -5.51 -10.16
N HIS A 389 4.03 -4.87 -11.33
CA HIS A 389 2.74 -4.49 -11.92
C HIS A 389 1.97 -5.73 -12.40
N LEU A 390 0.70 -5.89 -12.01
CA LEU A 390 -0.10 -7.08 -12.37
C LEU A 390 -0.56 -7.09 -13.84
N GLY A 391 -0.64 -5.93 -14.50
CA GLY A 391 -0.95 -5.84 -15.93
C GLY A 391 0.21 -6.21 -16.86
N GLY A 392 1.40 -6.45 -16.31
CA GLY A 392 2.62 -6.60 -17.09
C GLY A 392 2.91 -5.31 -17.85
N ALA A 393 2.88 -5.39 -19.19
CA ALA A 393 3.07 -4.24 -20.06
C ALA A 393 1.76 -3.50 -20.41
N ASN A 394 0.59 -4.06 -20.11
CA ASN A 394 -0.67 -3.37 -20.32
C ASN A 394 -1.03 -2.63 -19.03
N PRO A 395 -1.59 -1.41 -19.12
CA PRO A 395 -2.05 -0.72 -17.93
C PRO A 395 -3.17 -1.52 -17.25
N THR A 396 -3.42 -1.21 -15.99
CA THR A 396 -4.58 -1.68 -15.23
C THR A 396 -5.43 -0.49 -14.80
N ALA A 397 -6.71 -0.77 -14.55
CA ALA A 397 -7.64 0.20 -14.02
C ALA A 397 -8.53 -0.49 -12.99
N TYR A 398 -9.04 0.27 -12.03
CA TYR A 398 -10.04 -0.20 -11.08
C TYR A 398 -11.12 0.86 -10.88
N LEU A 399 -12.37 0.51 -11.18
CA LEU A 399 -13.54 1.38 -11.01
C LEU A 399 -13.99 1.38 -9.54
N LYS A 400 -13.78 2.47 -8.80
CA LYS A 400 -14.00 2.48 -7.34
C LYS A 400 -15.47 2.49 -6.93
N ASN A 401 -16.35 3.05 -7.77
CA ASN A 401 -17.77 3.24 -7.48
C ASN A 401 -18.65 2.89 -8.70
N TYR A 402 -19.98 2.84 -8.49
CA TYR A 402 -20.93 2.36 -9.50
C TYR A 402 -20.57 0.96 -10.03
N ARG A 403 -20.19 0.07 -9.11
CA ARG A 403 -19.87 -1.32 -9.44
C ARG A 403 -21.10 -2.22 -9.59
N GLY A 404 -22.31 -1.71 -9.35
CA GLY A 404 -23.56 -2.45 -9.51
C GLY A 404 -24.54 -2.28 -8.36
N GLY A 405 -25.82 -2.51 -8.64
CA GLY A 405 -26.94 -2.40 -7.67
C GLY A 405 -27.43 -0.98 -7.42
N GLN A 406 -26.78 0.04 -8.00
CA GLN A 406 -27.24 1.42 -7.90
C GLN A 406 -28.48 1.65 -8.78
N THR A 407 -29.27 2.65 -8.40
CA THR A 407 -30.36 3.21 -9.23
C THR A 407 -30.07 4.69 -9.44
N LEU A 408 -29.92 5.08 -10.69
CA LEU A 408 -29.63 6.43 -11.14
C LEU A 408 -30.85 7.07 -11.79
N GLN A 409 -31.00 8.38 -11.60
CA GLN A 409 -32.08 9.16 -12.20
C GLN A 409 -31.53 10.05 -13.32
N PRO A 410 -32.27 10.25 -14.42
CA PRO A 410 -31.91 11.24 -15.43
C PRO A 410 -31.65 12.62 -14.85
N GLY A 411 -30.64 13.32 -15.35
CA GLY A 411 -30.22 14.63 -14.87
C GLY A 411 -29.46 14.61 -13.53
N GLN A 412 -29.37 13.46 -12.85
CA GLN A 412 -28.52 13.30 -11.68
C GLN A 412 -27.06 13.51 -12.06
N GLN A 413 -26.36 14.35 -11.30
CA GLN A 413 -24.92 14.49 -11.41
C GLN A 413 -24.24 13.49 -10.48
N ILE A 414 -23.35 12.67 -11.03
CA ILE A 414 -22.57 11.69 -10.28
C ILE A 414 -21.07 11.81 -10.60
N THR A 415 -20.21 11.47 -9.64
CA THR A 415 -18.75 11.44 -9.84
C THR A 415 -18.29 10.00 -9.97
N ILE A 416 -17.81 9.59 -11.15
CA ILE A 416 -17.20 8.29 -11.39
C ILE A 416 -15.75 8.36 -10.92
N ASN A 417 -15.33 7.43 -10.07
CA ASN A 417 -13.98 7.38 -9.51
C ASN A 417 -13.24 6.12 -9.95
N TRP A 418 -11.96 6.24 -10.25
CA TRP A 418 -11.11 5.11 -10.60
C TRP A 418 -9.70 5.29 -10.03
N ILE A 419 -8.94 4.22 -10.04
CA ILE A 419 -7.48 4.25 -9.97
C ILE A 419 -6.93 3.52 -11.19
N SER A 420 -5.69 3.81 -11.56
CA SER A 420 -4.98 3.16 -12.64
C SER A 420 -3.57 2.80 -12.17
N ASP A 421 -2.90 1.93 -12.92
CA ASP A 421 -1.50 1.60 -12.70
C ASP A 421 -0.90 1.10 -14.01
N ASP A 422 0.40 1.31 -14.20
CA ASP A 422 1.15 0.87 -15.36
C ASP A 422 2.65 0.74 -15.09
N ASP A 423 3.40 0.07 -15.97
CA ASP A 423 4.86 -0.02 -15.87
C ASP A 423 5.59 1.22 -16.40
N VAL A 424 4.98 1.94 -17.36
CA VAL A 424 5.52 3.16 -17.97
C VAL A 424 4.65 4.41 -17.79
N GLY A 425 3.44 4.24 -17.25
CA GLY A 425 2.54 5.31 -16.87
C GLY A 425 1.32 5.43 -17.80
N VAL A 426 0.18 5.73 -17.19
CA VAL A 426 -1.09 5.95 -17.90
C VAL A 426 -1.14 7.37 -18.43
N SER A 427 -1.52 7.51 -19.70
CA SER A 427 -1.57 8.78 -20.41
C SER A 427 -2.95 9.45 -20.34
N ASN A 428 -4.03 8.66 -20.38
CA ASN A 428 -5.41 9.12 -20.29
C ASN A 428 -6.35 7.94 -20.01
N VAL A 429 -7.60 8.29 -19.67
CA VAL A 429 -8.68 7.35 -19.41
C VAL A 429 -9.89 7.64 -20.30
N ASP A 430 -10.52 6.58 -20.83
CA ASP A 430 -11.84 6.64 -21.44
C ASP A 430 -12.89 6.07 -20.47
N ILE A 431 -14.08 6.68 -20.41
CA ILE A 431 -15.21 6.14 -19.65
C ILE A 431 -16.36 5.86 -20.61
N ARG A 432 -16.90 4.64 -20.55
CA ARG A 432 -17.94 4.16 -21.44
C ARG A 432 -19.13 3.62 -20.67
N LEU A 433 -20.31 3.73 -21.28
CA LEU A 433 -21.56 3.17 -20.77
C LEU A 433 -22.02 2.01 -21.68
N SER A 434 -22.42 0.92 -21.04
CA SER A 434 -23.20 -0.16 -21.62
C SER A 434 -24.65 -0.02 -21.15
N THR A 435 -25.61 -0.38 -22.00
CA THR A 435 -27.04 -0.48 -21.67
C THR A 435 -27.59 -1.90 -21.85
N ASN A 436 -26.70 -2.86 -22.12
CA ASN A 436 -27.01 -4.26 -22.45
C ASN A 436 -26.22 -5.26 -21.59
N GLY A 437 -26.04 -4.94 -20.31
CA GLY A 437 -25.43 -5.84 -19.33
C GLY A 437 -23.92 -6.05 -19.54
N GLY A 438 -23.24 -5.10 -20.21
CA GLY A 438 -21.81 -5.17 -20.51
C GLY A 438 -21.45 -5.92 -21.79
N ALA A 439 -22.43 -6.35 -22.60
CA ALA A 439 -22.14 -7.02 -23.88
C ALA A 439 -21.43 -6.08 -24.89
N SER A 440 -21.76 -4.79 -24.87
CA SER A 440 -21.02 -3.75 -25.59
C SER A 440 -21.06 -2.41 -24.87
N TYR A 441 -20.11 -1.52 -25.21
CA TYR A 441 -19.93 -0.19 -24.61
C TYR A 441 -19.90 0.92 -25.67
N PRO A 442 -20.99 1.10 -26.46
CA PRO A 442 -21.00 2.05 -27.58
C PRO A 442 -21.05 3.50 -27.12
N THR A 443 -21.60 3.78 -25.93
CA THR A 443 -21.81 5.13 -25.43
C THR A 443 -20.54 5.66 -24.76
N ILE A 444 -20.05 6.79 -25.23
CA ILE A 444 -18.93 7.53 -24.62
C ILE A 444 -19.50 8.43 -23.53
N ILE A 445 -19.10 8.20 -22.28
CA ILE A 445 -19.32 9.16 -21.19
C ILE A 445 -18.28 10.29 -21.34
N VAL A 446 -17.01 9.91 -21.43
CA VAL A 446 -15.90 10.82 -21.74
C VAL A 446 -14.80 10.03 -22.45
N ALA A 447 -14.05 10.70 -23.32
CA ALA A 447 -12.88 10.12 -23.98
C ALA A 447 -11.64 10.95 -23.65
N ALA A 448 -10.50 10.27 -23.50
CA ALA A 448 -9.19 10.86 -23.20
C ALA A 448 -9.21 11.91 -22.06
N THR A 449 -9.93 11.63 -20.98
CA THR A 449 -9.85 12.46 -19.77
C THR A 449 -8.49 12.29 -19.11
N PRO A 450 -7.94 13.33 -18.44
CA PRO A 450 -6.76 13.16 -17.61
C PRO A 450 -6.94 12.03 -16.60
N ASP A 451 -5.86 11.35 -16.25
CA ASP A 451 -5.87 10.30 -15.23
C ASP A 451 -5.74 10.91 -13.83
N ASP A 452 -6.77 11.65 -13.42
CA ASP A 452 -6.87 12.34 -12.12
C ASP A 452 -7.83 11.66 -11.14
N GLY A 453 -8.31 10.45 -11.50
CA GLY A 453 -9.09 9.56 -10.64
C GLY A 453 -10.57 9.95 -10.47
N ALA A 454 -11.07 11.00 -11.14
CA ALA A 454 -12.46 11.41 -11.02
C ALA A 454 -13.03 12.06 -12.28
N HIS A 455 -14.29 11.74 -12.61
CA HIS A 455 -15.02 12.40 -13.68
C HIS A 455 -16.48 12.60 -13.30
N THR A 456 -16.96 13.84 -13.39
CA THR A 456 -18.36 14.17 -13.12
C THR A 456 -19.21 13.99 -14.37
N TRP A 457 -20.23 13.14 -14.28
CA TRP A 457 -21.15 12.80 -15.36
C TRP A 457 -22.60 13.15 -15.00
N THR A 458 -23.32 13.72 -15.94
CA THR A 458 -24.77 13.90 -15.85
C THR A 458 -25.46 12.72 -16.51
N VAL A 459 -26.22 11.95 -15.73
CA VAL A 459 -26.91 10.74 -16.20
C VAL A 459 -27.94 11.12 -17.28
N PRO A 460 -27.88 10.53 -18.49
CA PRO A 460 -28.81 10.84 -19.58
C PRO A 460 -30.19 10.24 -19.30
N ASP A 461 -31.20 10.78 -19.98
CA ASP A 461 -32.55 10.20 -19.97
C ASP A 461 -32.61 8.95 -20.86
N ILE A 462 -32.12 7.84 -20.32
CA ILE A 462 -32.14 6.51 -20.97
C ILE A 462 -32.74 5.51 -19.99
N TYR A 463 -33.75 4.77 -20.43
CA TYR A 463 -34.32 3.69 -19.63
C TYR A 463 -33.56 2.38 -19.85
N THR A 464 -32.93 1.84 -18.81
CA THR A 464 -32.36 0.49 -18.82
C THR A 464 -32.18 -0.05 -17.40
N THR A 465 -32.39 -1.36 -17.22
CA THR A 465 -32.07 -2.08 -15.98
C THR A 465 -30.72 -2.78 -16.04
N GLN A 466 -30.00 -2.64 -17.16
CA GLN A 466 -28.78 -3.38 -17.48
C GLN A 466 -27.61 -2.43 -17.78
N ALA A 467 -27.56 -1.27 -17.12
CA ALA A 467 -26.46 -0.33 -17.33
C ALA A 467 -25.17 -0.84 -16.67
N ARG A 468 -24.03 -0.66 -17.34
CA ARG A 468 -22.70 -0.86 -16.74
C ARG A 468 -21.74 0.22 -17.18
N ILE A 469 -20.88 0.66 -16.27
CA ILE A 469 -19.82 1.64 -16.54
C ILE A 469 -18.51 0.89 -16.73
N ARG A 470 -17.66 1.36 -17.65
CA ARG A 470 -16.30 0.86 -17.87
C ARG A 470 -15.33 2.03 -17.90
N VAL A 471 -14.21 1.87 -17.19
CA VAL A 471 -13.04 2.75 -17.26
C VAL A 471 -11.95 2.04 -18.03
N ILE A 472 -11.30 2.73 -18.95
CA ILE A 472 -10.28 2.17 -19.85
C ILE A 472 -9.04 3.04 -19.72
N ALA A 473 -7.97 2.52 -19.12
CA ALA A 473 -6.68 3.18 -19.04
C ALA A 473 -5.86 2.92 -20.31
N ARG A 474 -5.17 3.95 -20.80
CA ARG A 474 -4.28 3.89 -21.97
C ARG A 474 -2.89 4.35 -21.62
N ASP A 475 -1.89 3.52 -21.88
CA ASP A 475 -0.48 3.90 -21.71
C ASP A 475 0.05 4.75 -22.88
N THR A 476 1.28 5.25 -22.76
CA THR A 476 1.95 6.01 -23.84
C THR A 476 2.30 5.17 -25.07
N GLY A 477 2.30 3.84 -24.94
CA GLY A 477 2.49 2.87 -26.03
C GLY A 477 1.20 2.52 -26.78
N GLY A 478 0.05 3.06 -26.37
CA GLY A 478 -1.26 2.80 -26.96
C GLY A 478 -1.94 1.51 -26.48
N ARG A 479 -1.36 0.80 -25.51
CA ARG A 479 -1.94 -0.39 -24.89
C ARG A 479 -3.07 0.00 -23.96
N LEU A 480 -3.93 -0.98 -23.67
CA LEU A 480 -5.18 -0.76 -22.97
C LEU A 480 -5.36 -1.75 -21.83
N GLY A 481 -5.92 -1.24 -20.75
CA GLY A 481 -6.44 -1.97 -19.61
C GLY A 481 -7.79 -1.40 -19.22
N PHE A 482 -8.66 -2.20 -18.60
CA PHE A 482 -9.97 -1.72 -18.20
C PHE A 482 -10.51 -2.48 -17.01
N ASP A 483 -11.49 -1.85 -16.37
CA ASP A 483 -12.35 -2.48 -15.38
C ASP A 483 -13.77 -1.93 -15.53
N SER A 484 -14.76 -2.67 -15.05
CA SER A 484 -16.18 -2.41 -15.30
C SER A 484 -17.03 -2.71 -14.08
N SER A 485 -18.28 -2.24 -14.09
CA SER A 485 -19.25 -2.64 -13.08
C SER A 485 -19.38 -4.17 -13.01
N ASP A 486 -19.36 -4.71 -11.78
CA ASP A 486 -19.49 -6.14 -11.49
C ASP A 486 -20.92 -6.64 -11.76
N SER A 487 -21.91 -5.79 -11.47
CA SER A 487 -23.32 -6.05 -11.76
C SER A 487 -24.03 -4.84 -12.35
N ASP A 488 -25.28 -5.04 -12.77
CA ASP A 488 -26.06 -4.02 -13.47
C ASP A 488 -26.50 -2.87 -12.55
N ILE A 489 -26.65 -1.69 -13.18
CA ILE A 489 -27.19 -0.45 -12.63
C ILE A 489 -28.52 -0.17 -13.32
N ILE A 490 -29.49 0.36 -12.58
CA ILE A 490 -30.77 0.83 -13.14
C ILE A 490 -30.64 2.31 -13.47
N ILE A 491 -31.00 2.72 -14.68
CA ILE A 491 -31.23 4.12 -15.06
C ILE A 491 -32.74 4.28 -15.32
N ASN A 492 -33.41 5.02 -14.44
CA ASN A 492 -34.86 5.26 -14.51
C ASN A 492 -35.20 6.39 -15.50
N GLY A 493 -34.73 6.26 -16.72
CA GLY A 493 -35.15 7.13 -17.82
C GLY A 493 -36.62 6.99 -18.16
N THR A 494 -37.07 7.85 -19.06
CA THR A 494 -38.32 7.65 -19.76
C THR A 494 -38.13 6.51 -20.78
N PRO A 495 -38.88 5.40 -20.71
CA PRO A 495 -38.85 4.39 -21.75
C PRO A 495 -39.16 5.04 -23.11
N PRO A 496 -38.49 4.64 -24.21
CA PRO A 496 -38.86 5.10 -25.53
C PRO A 496 -40.36 4.88 -25.75
N VAL A 497 -41.08 5.94 -26.13
CA VAL A 497 -42.46 5.79 -26.58
C VAL A 497 -42.40 5.23 -27.98
N ILE A 498 -42.68 3.94 -28.12
CA ILE A 498 -42.77 3.29 -29.43
C ILE A 498 -44.18 3.57 -29.96
N ALA A 499 -44.28 4.34 -31.04
CA ALA A 499 -45.54 4.52 -31.74
C ALA A 499 -46.05 3.14 -32.21
N GLY A 500 -47.30 2.84 -31.90
CA GLY A 500 -47.93 1.55 -32.12
C GLY A 500 -47.71 0.49 -31.04
N ASP A 501 -46.86 0.71 -30.03
CA ASP A 501 -46.77 -0.23 -28.88
C ASP A 501 -47.99 -0.02 -27.97
N MET A 502 -49.06 -0.74 -28.29
CA MET A 502 -50.41 -0.59 -27.73
C MET A 502 -50.68 -1.52 -26.56
N ASN A 503 -49.77 -2.44 -26.25
CA ASN A 503 -49.81 -3.17 -24.99
C ASN A 503 -48.78 -2.64 -23.97
N CYS A 504 -47.92 -1.69 -24.38
CA CYS A 504 -46.86 -1.09 -23.58
C CYS A 504 -45.82 -2.10 -23.07
N ASP A 505 -45.58 -3.19 -23.81
CA ASP A 505 -44.56 -4.18 -23.50
C ASP A 505 -43.14 -3.75 -23.92
N GLY A 506 -43.03 -2.60 -24.60
CA GLY A 506 -41.76 -2.03 -25.04
C GLY A 506 -41.31 -2.52 -26.41
N ALA A 507 -42.18 -3.18 -27.20
CA ALA A 507 -41.89 -3.57 -28.57
C ALA A 507 -43.13 -3.50 -29.48
N LEU A 508 -43.04 -2.80 -30.61
CA LEU A 508 -44.07 -2.90 -31.65
C LEU A 508 -44.00 -4.25 -32.37
N ASN A 509 -44.97 -5.12 -32.15
CA ASN A 509 -45.02 -6.47 -32.71
C ASN A 509 -46.47 -6.99 -32.88
N SER A 510 -46.64 -8.24 -33.31
CA SER A 510 -47.98 -8.82 -33.55
C SER A 510 -48.91 -8.81 -32.33
N ALA A 511 -48.37 -8.72 -31.10
CA ALA A 511 -49.14 -8.60 -29.88
C ALA A 511 -49.86 -7.26 -29.74
N ASP A 512 -49.45 -6.23 -30.49
CA ASP A 512 -50.06 -4.90 -30.50
C ASP A 512 -51.29 -4.79 -31.39
N VAL A 513 -51.48 -5.72 -32.34
CA VAL A 513 -52.56 -5.66 -33.34
C VAL A 513 -53.94 -5.66 -32.66
N ALA A 514 -54.16 -6.56 -31.70
CA ALA A 514 -55.43 -6.65 -30.98
C ALA A 514 -55.68 -5.46 -30.04
N PRO A 515 -54.71 -5.02 -29.20
CA PRO A 515 -54.81 -3.77 -28.46
C PRO A 515 -55.06 -2.54 -29.35
N PHE A 516 -54.38 -2.43 -30.50
CA PHE A 516 -54.57 -1.35 -31.46
C PHE A 516 -55.99 -1.35 -32.04
N ALA A 517 -56.48 -2.50 -32.51
CA ALA A 517 -57.85 -2.64 -32.98
C ALA A 517 -58.89 -2.32 -31.89
N LEU A 518 -58.63 -2.71 -30.64
CA LEU A 518 -59.47 -2.37 -29.51
C LEU A 518 -59.46 -0.86 -29.23
N ALA A 519 -58.30 -0.20 -29.31
CA ALA A 519 -58.18 1.25 -29.15
C ALA A 519 -58.99 2.02 -30.21
N LEU A 520 -59.04 1.53 -31.45
CA LEU A 520 -59.83 2.12 -32.54
C LEU A 520 -61.35 1.94 -32.37
N THR A 521 -61.77 0.81 -31.81
CA THR A 521 -63.19 0.40 -31.80
C THR A 521 -63.88 0.69 -30.48
N ASP A 522 -63.16 0.60 -29.36
CA ASP A 522 -63.64 0.90 -28.02
C ASP A 522 -62.48 1.44 -27.14
N PRO A 523 -62.17 2.74 -27.26
CA PRO A 523 -61.13 3.40 -26.46
C PRO A 523 -61.32 3.23 -24.94
N ALA A 524 -62.57 3.11 -24.48
CA ALA A 524 -62.87 2.94 -23.06
C ALA A 524 -62.53 1.53 -22.59
N ALA A 525 -62.86 0.50 -23.38
CA ALA A 525 -62.45 -0.88 -23.09
C ALA A 525 -60.94 -1.05 -23.18
N TYR A 526 -60.27 -0.39 -24.13
CA TYR A 526 -58.82 -0.36 -24.19
C TYR A 526 -58.19 0.19 -22.90
N GLY A 527 -58.65 1.35 -22.42
CA GLY A 527 -58.14 1.96 -21.19
C GLY A 527 -58.34 1.11 -19.94
N LEU A 528 -59.36 0.25 -19.92
CA LEU A 528 -59.59 -0.73 -18.85
C LEU A 528 -58.71 -1.98 -19.00
N ALA A 529 -58.45 -2.44 -20.23
CA ALA A 529 -57.67 -3.62 -20.53
C ALA A 529 -56.15 -3.39 -20.39
N TYR A 530 -55.67 -2.18 -20.69
CA TYR A 530 -54.25 -1.80 -20.66
C TYR A 530 -54.03 -0.57 -19.76
N PRO A 531 -54.25 -0.70 -18.44
CA PRO A 531 -54.12 0.42 -17.51
C PRO A 531 -52.69 0.95 -17.49
N GLY A 532 -52.53 2.26 -17.72
CA GLY A 532 -51.21 2.92 -17.79
C GLY A 532 -50.60 2.98 -19.19
N CYS A 533 -51.22 2.36 -20.20
CA CYS A 533 -50.80 2.49 -21.59
C CYS A 533 -51.53 3.64 -22.28
N ASN A 534 -50.79 4.63 -22.78
CA ASN A 534 -51.41 5.82 -23.36
C ASN A 534 -51.97 5.49 -24.75
N LEU A 535 -53.27 5.72 -24.95
CA LEU A 535 -53.95 5.55 -26.23
C LEU A 535 -53.28 6.34 -27.36
N SER A 536 -52.67 7.50 -27.05
CA SER A 536 -51.97 8.33 -28.04
C SER A 536 -50.76 7.65 -28.69
N ARG A 537 -50.34 6.46 -28.23
CA ARG A 537 -49.35 5.65 -28.94
C ARG A 537 -49.89 5.11 -30.26
N GLY A 538 -51.21 4.99 -30.39
CA GLY A 538 -51.88 4.55 -31.60
C GLY A 538 -52.12 5.66 -32.62
N ASP A 539 -51.73 6.90 -32.32
CA ASP A 539 -51.71 8.00 -33.29
C ASP A 539 -50.47 7.82 -34.18
N MET A 540 -50.66 7.14 -35.31
CA MET A 540 -49.60 6.75 -36.23
C MET A 540 -49.39 7.79 -37.33
N ASN A 541 -50.32 8.73 -37.49
CA ASN A 541 -50.26 9.79 -38.51
C ASN A 541 -49.95 11.18 -37.93
N GLY A 542 -49.97 11.34 -36.60
CA GLY A 542 -49.66 12.55 -35.85
C GLY A 542 -50.78 13.60 -35.82
N ASP A 543 -52.02 13.22 -36.12
CA ASP A 543 -53.17 14.15 -36.17
C ASP A 543 -53.88 14.34 -34.82
N THR A 544 -53.36 13.72 -33.75
CA THR A 544 -53.86 13.72 -32.37
C THR A 544 -55.12 12.90 -32.13
N LEU A 545 -55.64 12.23 -33.16
CA LEU A 545 -56.73 11.26 -33.06
C LEU A 545 -56.16 9.85 -33.20
N VAL A 546 -56.86 8.88 -32.62
CA VAL A 546 -56.57 7.45 -32.84
C VAL A 546 -57.80 6.87 -33.53
N ASP A 547 -57.75 6.82 -34.85
CA ASP A 547 -58.85 6.42 -35.71
C ASP A 547 -58.41 5.59 -36.94
N GLY A 548 -59.33 5.31 -37.85
CA GLY A 548 -59.05 4.47 -39.02
C GLY A 548 -57.91 4.97 -39.91
N SER A 549 -57.54 6.25 -39.80
CA SER A 549 -56.45 6.89 -40.54
C SER A 549 -55.07 6.41 -40.06
N ASP A 550 -54.97 5.88 -38.85
CA ASP A 550 -53.74 5.37 -38.25
C ASP A 550 -53.37 3.95 -38.69
N VAL A 551 -54.34 3.22 -39.26
CA VAL A 551 -54.19 1.80 -39.59
C VAL A 551 -53.04 1.53 -40.55
N ILE A 552 -52.85 2.40 -41.56
CA ILE A 552 -51.76 2.24 -42.53
C ILE A 552 -50.41 2.46 -41.85
N GLY A 553 -50.27 3.55 -41.08
CA GLY A 553 -49.03 3.83 -40.34
C GLY A 553 -48.69 2.74 -39.32
N PHE A 554 -49.70 2.15 -38.67
CA PHE A 554 -49.53 1.00 -37.78
C PHE A 554 -48.99 -0.24 -38.52
N ILE A 555 -49.60 -0.60 -39.65
CA ILE A 555 -49.21 -1.77 -40.44
C ILE A 555 -47.79 -1.59 -41.00
N ASP A 556 -47.48 -0.41 -41.53
CA ASP A 556 -46.17 -0.08 -42.09
C ASP A 556 -45.08 -0.15 -41.00
N ALA A 557 -45.39 0.27 -39.77
CA ALA A 557 -44.47 0.18 -38.65
C ALA A 557 -44.32 -1.27 -38.11
N LEU A 558 -45.36 -2.10 -38.21
CA LEU A 558 -45.33 -3.51 -37.81
C LEU A 558 -44.50 -4.40 -38.76
N TYR A 559 -44.45 -4.01 -40.04
CA TYR A 559 -43.80 -4.72 -41.14
C TYR A 559 -42.92 -3.77 -41.98
N PRO A 560 -41.77 -3.30 -41.43
CA PRO A 560 -40.92 -2.31 -42.08
C PRO A 560 -40.20 -2.79 -43.34
#